data_AF-A0A2R6IMS4-F1
#
_entry.id   AF-A0A2R6IMS4-F1
#
_cell.length_a   1.000
_cell.length_b   1.000
_cell.length_c   1.000
_cell.angle_alpha   90.00
_cell.angle_beta   90.00
_cell.angle_gamma   90.00
#
_symmetry.space_group_name_H-M   'P 1'
#
loop_
_entity.id
_entity.type
_entity.pdbx_description
1 polymer ?
#
loop_
_entity_poly.entity_id
_entity_poly.type
_entity_poly.pdbx_seq_one_letter_code
_entity_poly.pdbx_strand_id
1 'polypeptide(L)'
;MSGDRRKEIMYHLPEEKIDELLREATDDRRKERLGFLKNLYSHVGGIEVVAEAHASRLAARGHDVTVVTTAVDAPPGREKRDGYDIVRYAALNPLEPHGMPYAIPNPIDCHRTVRSTVDEEFELIHVHGFNYLTSLLPILSLWREELPVVLHQHTPFIDYSPVLNVAERLNDNTVGRAVLRQADHCIAVSKNIAEYAAELGADSVQTMYNGVDTQRFSPEVAPSRNEFLYLGRLT
;
A
#
# COMPACT_ATOMS: atom_id res chain seq x y z
N MET A 1 -8.91 0.22 -43.62
CA MET A 1 -9.62 0.69 -42.42
C MET A 1 -8.65 0.67 -41.25
N SER A 2 -8.00 1.80 -40.98
CA SER A 2 -7.04 1.97 -39.89
C SER A 2 -7.82 2.33 -38.63
N GLY A 3 -8.32 1.32 -37.91
CA GLY A 3 -8.90 1.53 -36.59
C GLY A 3 -7.78 1.88 -35.62
N ASP A 4 -7.84 3.08 -35.05
CA ASP A 4 -6.96 3.52 -33.96
C ASP A 4 -7.07 2.49 -32.83
N ARG A 5 -6.00 1.70 -32.66
CA ARG A 5 -5.90 0.63 -31.66
C ARG A 5 -5.38 1.14 -30.32
N ARG A 6 -5.20 2.47 -30.17
CA ARG A 6 -4.99 3.04 -28.84
C ARG A 6 -6.29 2.89 -28.06
N LYS A 7 -6.27 1.99 -27.08
CA LYS A 7 -7.25 2.08 -26.01
C LYS A 7 -7.03 3.43 -25.35
N GLU A 8 -8.04 4.29 -25.42
CA GLU A 8 -8.09 5.52 -24.64
C GLU A 8 -7.79 5.14 -23.18
N ILE A 9 -6.89 5.89 -22.53
CA ILE A 9 -6.71 5.75 -21.09
C ILE A 9 -8.03 6.19 -20.48
N MET A 10 -8.85 5.21 -20.08
CA MET A 10 -10.23 5.44 -19.63
C MET A 10 -10.33 6.31 -18.37
N TYR A 11 -9.21 6.57 -17.69
CA TYR A 11 -9.17 7.36 -16.49
C TYR A 11 -7.85 8.15 -16.39
N HIS A 12 -7.86 9.36 -16.94
CA HIS A 12 -6.87 10.40 -16.65
C HIS A 12 -7.61 11.49 -15.86
N LEU A 13 -7.16 11.80 -14.64
CA LEU A 13 -7.67 12.99 -13.96
C LEU A 13 -7.28 14.21 -14.82
N PRO A 14 -8.20 15.14 -15.12
CA PRO A 14 -7.84 16.37 -15.83
C PRO A 14 -6.67 17.07 -15.14
N GLU A 15 -5.75 17.66 -15.90
CA GLU A 15 -4.61 18.40 -15.33
C GLU A 15 -5.07 19.45 -14.30
N GLU A 16 -6.21 20.10 -14.57
CA GLU A 16 -6.87 21.03 -13.66
C GLU A 16 -7.23 20.41 -12.30
N LYS A 17 -7.73 19.16 -12.30
CA LYS A 17 -8.07 18.45 -11.06
C LYS A 17 -6.81 17.96 -10.35
N ILE A 18 -5.78 17.57 -11.10
CA ILE A 18 -4.47 17.23 -10.54
C ILE A 18 -3.88 18.46 -9.86
N ASP A 19 -3.88 19.63 -10.52
CA ASP A 19 -3.39 20.89 -9.98
C ASP A 19 -4.16 21.35 -8.75
N GLU A 20 -5.49 21.19 -8.74
CA GLU A 20 -6.33 21.47 -7.57
C GLU A 20 -5.92 20.58 -6.38
N LEU A 21 -5.87 19.26 -6.58
CA LEU A 21 -5.46 18.31 -5.54
C LEU A 21 -4.02 18.56 -5.07
N LEU A 22 -3.12 18.94 -5.98
CA LEU A 22 -1.75 19.30 -5.65
C LEU A 22 -1.71 20.58 -4.82
N ARG A 23 -2.47 21.62 -5.18
CA ARG A 23 -2.55 22.86 -4.39
C ARG A 23 -3.08 22.60 -2.99
N GLU A 24 -4.14 21.81 -2.85
CA GLU A 24 -4.68 21.39 -1.55
C GLU A 24 -3.64 20.62 -0.74
N ALA A 25 -2.91 19.69 -1.36
CA ALA A 25 -1.86 18.91 -0.71
C ALA A 25 -0.58 19.70 -0.40
N THR A 26 -0.36 20.87 -1.03
CA THR A 26 0.81 21.73 -0.80
C THR A 26 0.49 22.97 0.04
N ASP A 27 -0.70 23.05 0.65
CA ASP A 27 -0.99 24.11 1.61
C ASP A 27 -0.10 23.93 2.85
N ASP A 28 0.96 24.75 2.93
CA ASP A 28 1.98 24.79 4.00
C ASP A 28 1.40 24.88 5.43
N ARG A 29 0.09 25.15 5.57
CA ARG A 29 -0.61 25.22 6.84
C ARG A 29 -0.93 23.86 7.48
N ARG A 30 -0.70 22.73 6.79
CA ARG A 30 -0.84 21.37 7.37
C ARG A 30 0.37 20.50 7.06
N LYS A 31 1.41 20.60 7.88
CA LYS A 31 2.44 19.56 7.95
C LYS A 31 1.93 18.47 8.87
N GLU A 32 1.56 17.35 8.27
CA GLU A 32 1.05 16.21 9.02
C GLU A 32 2.15 15.19 9.36
N ARG A 33 2.10 14.59 10.56
CA ARG A 33 2.92 13.41 10.90
C ARG A 33 2.16 12.13 10.54
N LEU A 34 2.69 11.37 9.58
CA LEU A 34 2.03 10.24 8.93
C LEU A 34 2.75 8.92 9.24
N GLY A 35 2.00 7.95 9.77
CA GLY A 35 2.47 6.58 9.98
C GLY A 35 2.04 5.66 8.85
N PHE A 36 3.00 5.09 8.12
CA PHE A 36 2.74 4.10 7.08
C PHE A 36 2.95 2.69 7.63
N LEU A 37 1.93 1.84 7.53
CA LEU A 37 2.00 0.44 7.95
C LEU A 37 2.03 -0.47 6.71
N LYS A 38 3.24 -0.89 6.32
CA LYS A 38 3.42 -1.79 5.17
C LYS A 38 4.77 -2.50 5.21
N ASN A 39 4.79 -3.78 4.85
CA ASN A 39 6.00 -4.50 4.47
C ASN A 39 6.63 -3.88 3.22
N LEU A 40 7.84 -3.36 3.36
CA LEU A 40 8.74 -2.98 2.28
C LEU A 40 9.67 -4.18 2.08
N TYR A 41 9.27 -5.11 1.22
CA TYR A 41 10.15 -6.19 0.79
C TYR A 41 11.28 -5.60 -0.06
N SER A 42 12.46 -6.22 -0.01
CA SER A 42 13.57 -5.90 -0.92
C SER A 42 13.28 -6.33 -2.37
N HIS A 43 12.25 -7.17 -2.55
CA HIS A 43 11.78 -7.66 -3.85
C HIS A 43 10.61 -6.82 -4.38
N VAL A 44 10.70 -6.45 -5.66
CA VAL A 44 9.86 -5.47 -6.36
C VAL A 44 8.47 -6.05 -6.65
N GLY A 45 7.58 -6.03 -5.66
CA GLY A 45 6.14 -6.13 -5.88
C GLY A 45 5.55 -4.75 -6.19
N GLY A 46 4.42 -4.73 -6.91
CA GLY A 46 3.78 -3.47 -7.30
C GLY A 46 3.28 -2.65 -6.10
N ILE A 47 2.94 -3.30 -5.00
CA ILE A 47 2.39 -2.63 -3.81
C ILE A 47 3.49 -1.91 -3.03
N GLU A 48 4.65 -2.55 -2.91
CA GLU A 48 5.83 -2.04 -2.23
C GLU A 48 6.33 -0.77 -2.94
N VAL A 49 6.37 -0.79 -4.28
CA VAL A 49 6.71 0.39 -5.10
C VAL A 49 5.71 1.53 -4.87
N VAL A 50 4.41 1.24 -4.76
CA VAL A 50 3.40 2.26 -4.48
C VAL A 50 3.56 2.84 -3.07
N ALA A 51 3.79 2.00 -2.06
CA ALA A 51 4.00 2.45 -0.68
C ALA A 51 5.26 3.31 -0.54
N GLU A 52 6.38 2.90 -1.14
CA GLU A 52 7.62 3.67 -1.19
C GLU A 52 7.44 4.99 -1.96
N ALA A 53 6.73 4.95 -3.08
CA ALA A 53 6.38 6.13 -3.86
C ALA A 53 5.54 7.14 -3.07
N HIS A 54 4.57 6.68 -2.26
CA HIS A 54 3.80 7.53 -1.37
C HIS A 54 4.67 8.11 -0.26
N ALA A 55 5.45 7.28 0.43
CA ALA A 55 6.30 7.72 1.54
C ALA A 55 7.30 8.79 1.10
N SER A 56 8.07 8.53 0.03
CA SER A 56 9.05 9.47 -0.50
C SER A 56 8.41 10.77 -0.99
N ARG A 57 7.29 10.71 -1.72
CA ARG A 57 6.64 11.92 -2.26
C ARG A 57 5.91 12.74 -1.20
N LEU A 58 5.43 12.14 -0.11
CA LEU A 58 4.87 12.88 1.02
C LEU A 58 5.98 13.53 1.84
N ALA A 59 7.08 12.82 2.10
CA ALA A 59 8.26 13.40 2.75
C ALA A 59 8.84 14.57 1.95
N ALA A 60 8.93 14.45 0.62
CA ALA A 60 9.38 15.52 -0.26
C ALA A 60 8.46 16.77 -0.25
N ARG A 61 7.19 16.61 0.13
CA ARG A 61 6.23 17.71 0.34
C ARG A 61 6.31 18.30 1.76
N GLY A 62 7.18 17.77 2.61
CA GLY A 62 7.43 18.30 3.96
C GLY A 62 6.62 17.64 5.08
N HIS A 63 5.89 16.54 4.79
CA HIS A 63 5.28 15.71 5.82
C HIS A 63 6.34 14.92 6.58
N ASP A 64 6.11 14.66 7.87
CA ASP A 64 6.94 13.75 8.65
C ASP A 64 6.41 12.33 8.46
N VAL A 65 7.15 11.50 7.71
CA VAL A 65 6.68 10.17 7.33
C VAL A 65 7.53 9.12 8.03
N THR A 66 6.85 8.19 8.70
CA THR A 66 7.48 6.99 9.24
C THR A 66 6.83 5.73 8.68
N VAL A 67 7.62 4.85 8.05
CA VAL A 67 7.19 3.54 7.58
C VAL A 67 7.53 2.47 8.61
N VAL A 68 6.52 1.84 9.20
CA VAL A 68 6.70 0.67 10.08
C VAL A 68 6.53 -0.61 9.25
N THR A 69 7.56 -1.45 9.28
CA THR A 69 7.72 -2.56 8.36
C THR A 69 8.43 -3.76 8.99
N THR A 70 8.60 -4.87 8.26
CA THR A 70 9.26 -6.07 8.79
C THR A 70 10.77 -6.11 8.50
N ALA A 71 11.49 -6.86 9.32
CA ALA A 71 12.91 -7.16 9.19
C ALA A 71 13.19 -8.45 8.39
N VAL A 72 12.32 -8.83 7.43
CA VAL A 72 12.48 -10.09 6.65
C VAL A 72 13.69 -10.00 5.72
N ASP A 73 13.86 -8.88 5.02
CA ASP A 73 14.92 -8.67 4.02
C ASP A 73 15.99 -7.65 4.45
N ALA A 74 15.87 -7.13 5.67
CA ALA A 74 16.73 -6.09 6.21
C ALA A 74 16.85 -6.26 7.72
N PRO A 75 17.97 -5.85 8.34
CA PRO A 75 18.13 -5.96 9.78
C PRO A 75 17.07 -5.15 10.53
N PRO A 76 16.64 -5.61 11.72
CA PRO A 76 15.72 -4.84 12.57
C PRO A 76 16.36 -3.51 13.00
N GLY A 77 15.52 -2.51 13.30
CA GLY A 77 15.98 -1.19 13.74
C GLY A 77 15.40 -0.04 12.93
N ARG A 78 16.05 1.12 13.03
CA ARG A 78 15.65 2.37 12.38
C ARG A 78 16.60 2.74 11.26
N GLU A 79 16.07 3.22 10.14
CA GLU A 79 16.81 3.70 8.98
C GLU A 79 16.12 4.95 8.45
N LYS A 80 16.87 5.96 8.02
CA LYS A 80 16.33 7.10 7.28
C LYS A 80 16.61 6.93 5.78
N ARG A 81 15.59 7.06 4.95
CA ARG A 81 15.66 6.90 3.48
C ARG A 81 14.83 7.99 2.80
N ASP A 82 15.40 8.65 1.78
CA ASP A 82 14.68 9.61 0.91
C ASP A 82 13.73 10.59 1.64
N GLY A 83 14.16 11.08 2.81
CA GLY A 83 13.43 12.05 3.62
C GLY A 83 12.47 11.48 4.66
N TYR A 84 12.22 10.16 4.68
CA TYR A 84 11.33 9.49 5.64
C TYR A 84 12.07 8.49 6.53
N ASP A 85 11.49 8.15 7.68
CA ASP A 85 12.01 7.15 8.61
C ASP A 85 11.40 5.77 8.34
N ILE A 86 12.20 4.72 8.53
CA ILE A 86 11.79 3.31 8.42
C ILE A 86 12.08 2.66 9.76
N VAL A 87 11.09 1.98 10.34
CA VAL A 87 11.25 1.22 11.58
C VAL A 87 10.84 -0.23 11.35
N ARG A 88 11.75 -1.15 11.69
CA ARG A 88 11.59 -2.58 11.42
C ARG A 88 11.40 -3.41 12.67
N TYR A 89 10.38 -4.28 12.65
CA TYR A 89 10.16 -5.32 13.66
C TYR A 89 10.39 -6.72 13.07
N ALA A 90 10.72 -7.69 13.92
CA ALA A 90 11.01 -9.07 13.53
C ALA A 90 9.77 -9.77 12.95
N ALA A 91 9.97 -10.53 11.87
CA ALA A 91 8.96 -11.38 11.25
C ALA A 91 9.61 -12.57 10.54
N LEU A 92 8.82 -13.61 10.26
CA LEU A 92 9.22 -14.75 9.44
C LEU A 92 8.44 -14.74 8.14
N ASN A 93 9.05 -15.11 7.02
CA ASN A 93 8.36 -15.23 5.73
C ASN A 93 8.53 -16.62 5.11
N PRO A 94 8.01 -17.68 5.75
CA PRO A 94 8.25 -19.06 5.29
C PRO A 94 7.54 -19.39 3.97
N LEU A 95 6.53 -18.61 3.59
CA LEU A 95 5.70 -18.83 2.40
C LEU A 95 6.27 -18.18 1.14
N GLU A 96 7.20 -17.24 1.26
CA GLU A 96 7.80 -16.55 0.12
C GLU A 96 8.57 -17.44 -0.85
N PRO A 97 9.38 -18.43 -0.40
CA PRO A 97 9.98 -19.41 -1.31
C PRO A 97 8.97 -20.22 -2.15
N HIS A 98 7.70 -20.20 -1.76
CA HIS A 98 6.59 -20.87 -2.45
C HIS A 98 5.73 -19.88 -3.27
N GLY A 99 6.23 -18.66 -3.51
CA GLY A 99 5.55 -17.63 -4.29
C GLY A 99 4.49 -16.82 -3.54
N MET A 100 4.37 -17.02 -2.22
CA MET A 100 3.37 -16.37 -1.37
C MET A 100 4.04 -15.41 -0.39
N PRO A 101 4.23 -14.12 -0.74
CA PRO A 101 4.87 -13.14 0.14
C PRO A 101 3.93 -12.75 1.29
N TYR A 102 3.95 -13.55 2.35
CA TYR A 102 3.10 -13.40 3.54
C TYR A 102 3.96 -13.48 4.80
N ALA A 103 4.47 -12.32 5.24
CA ALA A 103 5.25 -12.26 6.46
C ALA A 103 4.36 -12.44 7.70
N ILE A 104 4.83 -13.27 8.61
CA ILE A 104 4.23 -13.54 9.91
C ILE A 104 4.99 -12.70 10.96
N PRO A 105 4.40 -11.61 11.47
CA PRO A 105 5.03 -10.73 12.45
C PRO A 105 5.29 -11.44 13.78
N ASN A 106 6.41 -11.13 14.45
CA ASN A 106 6.58 -11.44 15.86
C ASN A 106 5.67 -10.49 16.67
N PRO A 107 4.66 -10.98 17.39
CA PRO A 107 3.65 -10.10 18.00
C PRO A 107 4.22 -9.21 19.12
N ILE A 108 5.19 -9.70 19.90
CA ILE A 108 5.79 -8.94 21.00
C ILE A 108 6.66 -7.82 20.44
N ASP A 109 7.51 -8.13 19.46
CA ASP A 109 8.41 -7.16 18.86
C ASP A 109 7.67 -6.13 18.02
N CYS A 110 6.67 -6.56 17.24
CA CYS A 110 5.74 -5.69 16.52
C CYS A 110 5.08 -4.70 17.48
N HIS A 111 4.49 -5.18 18.58
CA HIS A 111 3.82 -4.33 19.56
C HIS A 111 4.77 -3.29 20.16
N ARG A 112 5.96 -3.72 20.62
CA ARG A 112 6.96 -2.82 21.20
C ARG A 112 7.46 -1.78 20.21
N THR A 113 7.73 -2.21 18.98
CA THR A 113 8.24 -1.34 17.92
C THR A 113 7.20 -0.28 17.55
N VAL A 114 5.94 -0.68 17.37
CA VAL A 114 4.85 0.25 17.03
C VAL A 114 4.63 1.24 18.18
N ARG A 115 4.52 0.77 19.43
CA ARG A 115 4.31 1.64 20.61
C ARG A 115 5.48 2.59 20.93
N SER A 116 6.69 2.28 20.49
CA SER A 116 7.86 3.16 20.67
C SER A 116 8.11 4.10 19.48
N THR A 117 7.29 3.98 18.44
CA THR A 117 7.44 4.74 17.20
C THR A 117 6.27 5.68 16.99
N VAL A 118 5.05 5.18 17.18
CA VAL A 118 3.82 5.96 17.06
C VAL A 118 3.49 6.55 18.43
N ASP A 119 3.49 7.87 18.49
CA ASP A 119 3.14 8.69 19.66
C ASP A 119 1.96 9.62 19.35
N GLU A 120 1.60 10.48 20.31
CA GLU A 120 0.44 11.38 20.24
C GLU A 120 0.54 12.47 19.18
N GLU A 121 1.71 12.67 18.58
CA GLU A 121 1.89 13.67 17.52
C GLU A 121 1.60 13.10 16.13
N PHE A 122 1.46 11.78 15.97
CA PHE A 122 0.96 11.20 14.72
C PHE A 122 -0.48 11.66 14.48
N GLU A 123 -0.83 11.92 13.22
CA GLU A 123 -2.16 12.42 12.85
C GLU A 123 -2.93 11.46 11.97
N LEU A 124 -2.25 10.49 11.33
CA LEU A 124 -2.86 9.52 10.44
C LEU A 124 -2.05 8.23 10.37
N ILE A 125 -2.76 7.11 10.31
CA ILE A 125 -2.19 5.80 9.99
C ILE A 125 -2.65 5.37 8.60
N HIS A 126 -1.71 5.16 7.67
CA HIS A 126 -1.95 4.72 6.31
C HIS A 126 -1.49 3.27 6.13
N VAL A 127 -2.45 2.36 5.93
CA VAL A 127 -2.25 0.91 5.87
C VAL A 127 -2.33 0.44 4.42
N HIS A 128 -1.45 -0.46 3.99
CA HIS A 128 -1.48 -0.98 2.61
C HIS A 128 -1.85 -2.49 2.55
N GLY A 129 -3.14 -2.77 2.34
CA GLY A 129 -3.70 -4.12 2.18
C GLY A 129 -4.36 -4.68 3.45
N PHE A 130 -5.58 -5.22 3.36
CA PHE A 130 -6.30 -5.77 4.52
C PHE A 130 -5.90 -7.20 4.89
N ASN A 131 -5.39 -7.96 3.93
CA ASN A 131 -5.25 -9.42 4.03
C ASN A 131 -3.96 -9.86 4.72
N TYR A 132 -3.23 -8.95 5.37
CA TYR A 132 -1.92 -9.23 5.97
C TYR A 132 -1.93 -9.09 7.49
N LEU A 133 -1.30 -10.03 8.19
CA LEU A 133 -1.02 -9.89 9.62
C LEU A 133 -0.13 -8.67 9.93
N THR A 134 0.70 -8.25 8.98
CA THR A 134 1.52 -7.05 9.07
C THR A 134 0.75 -5.75 8.90
N SER A 135 -0.53 -5.83 8.50
CA SER A 135 -1.49 -4.73 8.64
C SER A 135 -2.23 -4.83 9.98
N LEU A 136 -2.73 -6.02 10.32
CA LEU A 136 -3.55 -6.21 11.52
C LEU A 136 -2.81 -5.95 12.83
N LEU A 137 -1.64 -6.57 13.05
CA LEU A 137 -0.97 -6.50 14.35
C LEU A 137 -0.47 -5.09 14.71
N PRO A 138 0.08 -4.30 13.77
CA PRO A 138 0.44 -2.92 14.08
C PRO A 138 -0.78 -2.06 14.44
N ILE A 139 -1.89 -2.15 13.70
CA ILE A 139 -3.12 -1.41 14.02
C ILE A 139 -3.65 -1.81 15.40
N LEU A 140 -3.71 -3.11 15.70
CA LEU A 140 -4.13 -3.57 17.02
C LEU A 140 -3.20 -3.12 18.15
N SER A 141 -1.94 -2.80 17.85
CA SER A 141 -1.01 -2.25 18.83
C SER A 141 -1.32 -0.79 19.18
N LEU A 142 -2.12 -0.11 18.36
CA LEU A 142 -2.54 1.28 18.51
C LEU A 142 -3.97 1.43 19.03
N TRP A 143 -4.59 0.36 19.55
CA TRP A 143 -6.00 0.34 19.97
C TRP A 143 -6.44 1.40 20.98
N ARG A 144 -5.49 2.08 21.65
CA ARG A 144 -5.76 3.18 22.61
C ARG A 144 -5.61 4.57 22.00
N GLU A 145 -5.09 4.67 20.78
CA GLU A 145 -4.85 5.94 20.10
C GLU A 145 -6.08 6.27 19.24
N GLU A 146 -6.53 7.52 19.29
CA GLU A 146 -7.65 8.01 18.47
C GLU A 146 -7.15 8.51 17.11
N LEU A 147 -6.33 7.69 16.44
CA LEU A 147 -5.75 8.02 15.14
C LEU A 147 -6.65 7.55 14.00
N PRO A 148 -6.99 8.41 13.03
CA PRO A 148 -7.69 7.98 11.84
C PRO A 148 -6.82 6.97 11.06
N VAL A 149 -7.48 5.93 10.53
CA VAL A 149 -6.86 4.86 9.75
C VAL A 149 -7.40 4.90 8.33
N VAL A 150 -6.50 5.18 7.38
CA VAL A 150 -6.77 5.06 5.94
C VAL A 150 -6.19 3.75 5.44
N LEU A 151 -7.04 2.87 4.93
CA LEU A 151 -6.64 1.62 4.30
C LEU A 151 -6.55 1.80 2.80
N HIS A 152 -5.42 1.44 2.20
CA HIS A 152 -5.21 1.41 0.76
C HIS A 152 -5.12 -0.03 0.27
N GLN A 153 -6.16 -0.49 -0.43
CA GLN A 153 -6.30 -1.85 -0.91
C GLN A 153 -5.82 -2.00 -2.36
N HIS A 154 -4.94 -2.98 -2.56
CA HIS A 154 -4.23 -3.20 -3.82
C HIS A 154 -4.62 -4.48 -4.56
N THR A 155 -5.11 -5.50 -3.85
CA THR A 155 -5.44 -6.80 -4.40
C THR A 155 -6.92 -7.12 -4.21
N PRO A 156 -7.61 -7.66 -5.22
CA PRO A 156 -8.89 -8.34 -5.02
C PRO A 156 -8.62 -9.75 -4.47
N PHE A 157 -9.67 -10.57 -4.38
CA PHE A 157 -9.51 -12.02 -4.30
C PHE A 157 -8.69 -12.53 -5.51
N ILE A 158 -7.72 -13.41 -5.27
CA ILE A 158 -6.88 -13.99 -6.33
C ILE A 158 -7.27 -15.45 -6.52
N ASP A 159 -7.56 -15.87 -7.76
CA ASP A 159 -7.87 -17.27 -8.02
C ASP A 159 -6.61 -18.16 -7.94
N TYR A 160 -6.60 -19.06 -6.96
CA TYR A 160 -5.59 -20.10 -6.76
C TYR A 160 -6.19 -21.51 -6.91
N SER A 161 -5.42 -22.53 -6.50
CA SER A 161 -5.93 -23.89 -6.33
C SER A 161 -7.05 -23.95 -5.26
N PRO A 162 -7.97 -24.93 -5.31
CA PRO A 162 -9.13 -24.97 -4.41
C PRO A 162 -8.80 -24.86 -2.91
N VAL A 163 -7.69 -25.46 -2.46
CA VAL A 163 -7.26 -25.40 -1.07
C VAL A 163 -6.77 -23.99 -0.69
N LEU A 164 -5.99 -23.36 -1.57
CA LEU A 164 -5.51 -21.99 -1.36
C LEU A 164 -6.67 -20.99 -1.40
N ASN A 165 -7.68 -21.20 -2.25
CA ASN A 165 -8.89 -20.38 -2.27
C ASN A 165 -9.64 -20.43 -0.94
N VAL A 166 -9.73 -21.60 -0.31
CA VAL A 166 -10.35 -21.73 1.02
C VAL A 166 -9.53 -20.98 2.07
N ALA A 167 -8.20 -21.12 2.03
CA ALA A 167 -7.30 -20.43 2.96
C ALA A 167 -7.36 -18.91 2.81
N GLU A 168 -7.35 -18.38 1.59
CA GLU A 168 -7.50 -16.95 1.30
C GLU A 168 -8.87 -16.44 1.76
N ARG A 169 -9.97 -17.13 1.43
CA ARG A 169 -11.31 -16.74 1.90
C ARG A 169 -11.38 -16.72 3.42
N LEU A 170 -10.76 -17.68 4.10
CA LEU A 170 -10.71 -17.70 5.56
C LEU A 170 -9.91 -16.51 6.09
N ASN A 171 -8.74 -16.22 5.51
CA ASN A 171 -7.91 -15.08 5.87
C ASN A 171 -8.66 -13.74 5.65
N ASP A 172 -9.35 -13.58 4.53
CA ASP A 172 -10.08 -12.37 4.20
C ASP A 172 -11.29 -12.19 5.12
N ASN A 173 -12.02 -13.27 5.42
CA ASN A 173 -13.14 -13.25 6.37
C ASN A 173 -12.72 -13.12 7.85
N THR A 174 -11.43 -13.23 8.16
CA THR A 174 -10.89 -13.10 9.53
C THR A 174 -9.98 -11.88 9.66
N VAL A 175 -8.73 -12.00 9.23
CA VAL A 175 -7.72 -10.93 9.22
C VAL A 175 -8.22 -9.74 8.40
N GLY A 176 -8.71 -9.99 7.19
CA GLY A 176 -9.20 -8.94 6.30
C GLY A 176 -10.33 -8.11 6.93
N ARG A 177 -11.38 -8.78 7.38
CA ARG A 177 -12.50 -8.12 8.09
C ARG A 177 -12.06 -7.43 9.36
N ALA A 178 -11.09 -7.96 10.09
CA ALA A 178 -10.56 -7.31 11.28
C ALA A 178 -9.85 -6.00 10.93
N VAL A 179 -9.03 -5.97 9.87
CA VAL A 179 -8.38 -4.73 9.39
C VAL A 179 -9.41 -3.74 8.86
N LEU A 180 -10.38 -4.17 8.05
CA LEU A 180 -11.42 -3.30 7.50
C LEU A 180 -12.22 -2.60 8.59
N ARG A 181 -12.52 -3.28 9.71
CA ARG A 181 -13.22 -2.70 10.87
C ARG A 181 -12.42 -1.63 11.61
N GLN A 182 -11.12 -1.57 11.41
CA GLN A 182 -10.28 -0.53 12.00
C GLN A 182 -10.08 0.66 11.07
N ALA A 183 -10.48 0.57 9.80
CA ALA A 183 -10.28 1.62 8.82
C ALA A 183 -11.47 2.60 8.83
N ASP A 184 -11.20 3.89 9.06
CA ASP A 184 -12.18 4.96 8.92
C ASP A 184 -12.50 5.23 7.45
N HIS A 185 -11.50 5.07 6.59
CA HIS A 185 -11.63 5.22 5.15
C HIS A 185 -10.86 4.14 4.40
N CYS A 186 -11.48 3.56 3.36
CA CYS A 186 -10.85 2.61 2.47
C CYS A 186 -10.68 3.23 1.08
N ILE A 187 -9.49 3.10 0.51
CA ILE A 187 -9.11 3.49 -0.84
C ILE A 187 -8.79 2.21 -1.61
N ALA A 188 -9.41 2.02 -2.77
CA ALA A 188 -9.19 0.85 -3.63
C ALA A 188 -8.62 1.27 -4.99
N VAL A 189 -7.59 0.57 -5.47
CA VAL A 189 -6.92 0.91 -6.73
C VAL A 189 -7.70 0.56 -8.00
N SER A 190 -8.89 -0.04 -7.85
CA SER A 190 -9.83 -0.29 -8.94
C SER A 190 -11.25 -0.51 -8.41
N LYS A 191 -12.25 -0.42 -9.30
CA LYS A 191 -13.66 -0.68 -8.95
C LYS A 191 -13.90 -2.11 -8.44
N ASN A 192 -13.29 -3.10 -9.08
CA ASN A 192 -13.40 -4.51 -8.67
C ASN A 192 -12.86 -4.73 -7.24
N ILE A 193 -11.77 -4.05 -6.89
CA ILE A 193 -11.22 -4.11 -5.53
C ILE A 193 -12.14 -3.38 -4.54
N ALA A 194 -12.74 -2.27 -4.97
CA ALA A 194 -13.68 -1.52 -4.14
C ALA A 194 -14.92 -2.36 -3.79
N GLU A 195 -15.50 -3.02 -4.79
CA GLU A 195 -16.62 -3.95 -4.64
C GLU A 195 -16.24 -5.09 -3.69
N TYR A 196 -15.07 -5.69 -3.87
CA TYR A 196 -14.62 -6.78 -2.99
C TYR A 196 -14.41 -6.34 -1.53
N ALA A 197 -13.82 -5.17 -1.31
CA ALA A 197 -13.66 -4.61 0.04
C ALA A 197 -15.03 -4.31 0.69
N ALA A 198 -16.00 -3.81 -0.08
CA ALA A 198 -17.36 -3.58 0.39
C ALA A 198 -18.08 -4.89 0.75
N GLU A 199 -17.92 -5.96 -0.05
CA GLU A 199 -18.46 -7.29 0.26
C GLU A 199 -17.92 -7.87 1.57
N LEU A 200 -16.66 -7.57 1.90
CA LEU A 200 -16.04 -7.97 3.17
C LEU A 200 -16.47 -7.09 4.36
N GLY A 201 -17.15 -5.97 4.09
CA GLY A 201 -17.76 -5.09 5.10
C GLY A 201 -17.00 -3.80 5.36
N ALA A 202 -16.33 -3.22 4.36
CA ALA A 202 -15.89 -1.84 4.43
C ALA A 202 -17.07 -0.87 4.28
N ASP A 203 -17.16 0.11 5.18
CA ASP A 203 -18.29 1.06 5.22
C ASP A 203 -18.17 2.18 4.18
N SER A 204 -16.95 2.62 3.85
CA SER A 204 -16.67 3.67 2.89
C SER A 204 -15.47 3.31 2.02
N VAL A 205 -15.71 3.03 0.74
CA VAL A 205 -14.66 2.69 -0.21
C VAL A 205 -14.61 3.68 -1.38
N GLN A 206 -13.51 4.43 -1.48
CA GLN A 206 -13.22 5.31 -2.60
C GLN A 206 -12.33 4.61 -3.61
N THR A 207 -12.63 4.73 -4.90
CA THR A 207 -11.70 4.25 -5.94
C THR A 207 -10.66 5.33 -6.25
N MET A 208 -9.37 4.98 -6.13
CA MET A 208 -8.25 5.82 -6.54
C MET A 208 -7.20 4.95 -7.24
N TYR A 209 -7.12 5.08 -8.57
CA TYR A 209 -6.18 4.28 -9.38
C TYR A 209 -4.73 4.63 -9.10
N ASN A 210 -3.84 3.64 -9.22
CA ASN A 210 -2.40 3.86 -9.11
C ASN A 210 -1.90 4.83 -10.20
N GLY A 211 -1.04 5.75 -9.79
CA GLY A 211 -0.30 6.61 -10.71
C GLY A 211 0.93 5.93 -11.30
N VAL A 212 1.43 6.47 -12.41
CA VAL A 212 2.73 6.15 -12.99
C VAL A 212 3.56 7.43 -13.09
N ASP A 213 4.87 7.32 -12.89
CA ASP A 213 5.79 8.44 -13.05
C ASP A 213 5.98 8.74 -14.55
N THR A 214 5.30 9.78 -15.04
CA THR A 214 5.32 10.14 -16.46
C THR A 214 6.62 10.82 -16.90
N GLN A 215 7.45 11.30 -15.97
CA GLN A 215 8.80 11.79 -16.29
C GLN A 215 9.73 10.61 -16.55
N ARG A 216 9.62 9.55 -15.74
CA ARG A 216 10.39 8.31 -15.92
C ARG A 216 9.89 7.44 -17.08
N PHE A 217 8.58 7.33 -17.25
CA PHE A 217 7.94 6.51 -18.28
C PHE A 217 7.29 7.39 -19.33
N SER A 218 8.10 7.86 -20.28
CA SER A 218 7.65 8.66 -21.42
C SER A 218 8.20 8.09 -22.74
N PRO A 219 7.45 8.22 -23.85
CA PRO A 219 7.95 7.80 -25.15
C PRO A 219 8.99 8.79 -25.69
N GLU A 220 10.27 8.42 -25.66
CA GLU A 220 11.35 9.22 -26.28
C GLU A 220 11.55 8.91 -27.76
N VAL A 221 11.15 7.70 -28.20
CA VAL A 221 11.39 7.21 -29.56
C VAL A 221 10.12 6.58 -30.12
N ALA A 222 9.80 6.90 -31.38
CA ALA A 222 8.71 6.25 -32.08
C ALA A 222 9.04 4.77 -32.36
N PRO A 223 8.09 3.83 -32.20
CA PRO A 223 8.34 2.43 -32.49
C PRO A 223 8.77 2.24 -33.95
N SER A 224 9.94 1.64 -34.16
CA SER A 224 10.54 1.43 -35.48
C SER A 224 10.12 0.11 -36.13
N ARG A 225 9.59 -0.83 -35.34
CA ARG A 225 9.04 -2.11 -35.77
C ARG A 225 7.98 -2.61 -34.79
N ASN A 226 7.22 -3.63 -35.18
CA ASN A 226 6.28 -4.30 -34.29
C ASN A 226 7.05 -5.22 -33.34
N GLU A 227 7.05 -4.91 -32.05
CA GLU A 227 7.63 -5.72 -30.99
C GLU A 227 6.56 -6.06 -29.95
N PHE A 228 6.68 -7.24 -29.36
CA PHE A 228 5.86 -7.64 -28.22
C PHE A 228 6.77 -7.71 -27.00
N LEU A 229 6.46 -6.91 -25.98
CA LEU A 229 7.15 -6.91 -24.69
C LEU A 229 6.18 -7.40 -23.61
N TYR A 230 6.63 -8.37 -22.82
CA TYR A 230 5.98 -8.77 -21.58
C TYR A 230 6.85 -8.29 -20.41
N LEU A 231 6.25 -7.56 -19.48
CA LEU A 231 6.89 -7.13 -18.23
C LEU A 231 6.02 -7.56 -17.06
N GLY A 232 6.53 -8.46 -16.24
CA GLY A 232 5.81 -9.03 -15.11
C GLY A 232 6.57 -10.20 -14.50
N ARG A 233 6.09 -10.69 -13.36
CA ARG A 233 6.64 -11.88 -12.72
C ARG A 233 6.26 -13.13 -13.54
N LEU A 234 7.25 -13.95 -13.86
CA LEU A 234 7.05 -15.30 -14.40
C LEU A 234 6.93 -16.25 -13.22
N THR A 235 5.72 -16.34 -12.66
CA THR A 235 5.40 -17.19 -11.51
C THR A 235 4.27 -18.12 -11.85
#